data_AF-E6PNM3-F1
#
_entry.id   AF-E6PNM3-F1
#
_cell.length_a   1.000
_cell.length_b   1.000
_cell.length_c   1.000
_cell.angle_alpha   90.00
_cell.angle_beta   90.00
_cell.angle_gamma   90.00
#
_symmetry.space_group_name_H-M   'P 1'
#
loop_
_entity.id
_entity.type
_entity.pdbx_description
1 polymer ?
#
loop_
_entity_poly.entity_id
_entity_poly.type
_entity_poly.pdbx_seq_one_letter_code
_entity_poly.pdbx_strand_id
1 'polypeptide(L)'
;MEPSAKAKAEGGPIEVEIGQLRPGEKLTVLWRGQPVWFLRRTPQMLASLNVTQSLVADPLSKRMAFPTPAWAQNQWRSIKPEFLVVIGICTHLGCSPVDRFTPGAQPSLPSDWQGGFLCPCHGSEFDLAARVFKNMPAPDNLSVPPYHYINDRKILLGEYKA
;
A
#
# COMPACT_ATOMS: atom_id res chain seq x y z
N MET A 1 11.27 25.54 11.05
CA MET A 1 12.60 25.34 10.43
C MET A 1 12.36 24.88 9.00
N GLU A 2 12.91 25.57 8.02
CA GLU A 2 12.84 25.15 6.61
C GLU A 2 13.91 24.08 6.33
N PRO A 3 13.60 23.02 5.56
CA PRO A 3 14.61 22.02 5.19
C PRO A 3 15.75 22.62 4.37
N SER A 4 16.97 22.17 4.61
CA SER A 4 18.16 22.61 3.84
C SER A 4 18.09 22.20 2.37
N ALA A 5 18.90 22.82 1.51
CA ALA A 5 19.01 22.44 0.10
C ALA A 5 19.46 20.98 -0.11
N LYS A 6 20.23 20.40 0.83
CA LYS A 6 20.55 18.96 0.85
C LYS A 6 19.32 18.10 1.15
N ALA A 7 18.50 18.51 2.12
CA ALA A 7 17.23 17.83 2.41
C ALA A 7 16.22 17.92 1.24
N LYS A 8 16.28 18.99 0.43
CA LYS A 8 15.52 19.11 -0.83
C LYS A 8 16.07 18.19 -1.95
N ALA A 9 17.39 17.95 -2.00
CA ALA A 9 18.02 17.04 -2.96
C ALA A 9 17.84 15.54 -2.59
N GLU A 10 17.68 15.22 -1.31
CA GLU A 10 17.51 13.84 -0.78
C GLU A 10 16.12 13.21 -1.04
N GLY A 11 15.32 13.78 -1.95
CA GLY A 11 13.95 13.34 -2.25
C GLY A 11 13.64 13.12 -3.73
N GLY A 12 14.64 12.98 -4.58
CA GLY A 12 14.43 12.70 -6.01
C GLY A 12 13.73 11.36 -6.27
N PRO A 13 13.29 11.11 -7.51
CA PRO A 13 12.83 9.79 -7.91
C PRO A 13 13.95 8.76 -7.78
N ILE A 14 13.59 7.52 -7.44
CA ILE A 14 14.53 6.40 -7.32
C ILE A 14 14.06 5.22 -8.17
N GLU A 15 15.01 4.46 -8.71
CA GLU A 15 14.73 3.21 -9.40
C GLU A 15 14.64 2.05 -8.40
N VAL A 16 13.60 1.23 -8.50
CA VAL A 16 13.39 0.05 -7.66
C VAL A 16 13.29 -1.19 -8.54
N GLU A 17 14.20 -2.13 -8.33
CA GLU A 17 14.19 -3.44 -8.98
C GLU A 17 13.14 -4.36 -8.35
N ILE A 18 12.13 -4.75 -9.14
CA ILE A 18 11.02 -5.62 -8.73
C ILE A 18 11.08 -7.00 -9.40
N GLY A 19 11.99 -7.19 -10.36
CA GLY A 19 12.05 -8.40 -11.19
C GLY A 19 12.45 -9.69 -10.45
N GLN A 20 12.89 -9.59 -9.20
CA GLN A 20 13.20 -10.73 -8.32
C GLN A 20 12.07 -11.06 -7.35
N LEU A 21 11.06 -10.19 -7.23
CA LEU A 21 9.97 -10.36 -6.28
C LEU A 21 9.07 -11.50 -6.74
N ARG A 22 8.97 -12.57 -5.94
CA ARG A 22 8.09 -13.71 -6.23
C ARG A 22 6.65 -13.40 -5.82
N PRO A 23 5.64 -14.04 -6.42
CA PRO A 23 4.26 -13.91 -5.94
C PRO A 23 4.15 -14.23 -4.44
N GLY A 24 3.50 -13.36 -3.68
CA GLY A 24 3.38 -13.39 -2.22
C GLY A 24 4.47 -12.62 -1.48
N GLU A 25 5.54 -12.19 -2.15
CA GLU A 25 6.64 -11.46 -1.52
C GLU A 25 6.43 -9.95 -1.50
N LYS A 26 6.92 -9.33 -0.43
CA LYS A 26 6.93 -7.89 -0.25
C LYS A 26 8.37 -7.39 -0.08
N LEU A 27 8.72 -6.36 -0.84
CA LEU A 27 9.93 -5.56 -0.67
C LEU A 27 9.57 -4.24 0.03
N THR A 28 10.42 -3.77 0.93
CA THR A 28 10.31 -2.44 1.54
C THR A 28 11.53 -1.61 1.16
N VAL A 29 11.29 -0.41 0.61
CA VAL A 29 12.33 0.56 0.26
C VAL A 29 12.09 1.85 1.01
N LEU A 30 13.15 2.50 1.48
CA LEU A 30 13.04 3.84 2.08
C LEU A 30 13.05 4.91 0.98
N TRP A 31 12.03 5.76 0.92
CA TRP A 31 11.96 6.90 0.01
C TRP A 31 11.46 8.13 0.78
N ARG A 32 12.22 9.23 0.72
CA ARG A 32 11.94 10.46 1.50
C ARG A 32 11.72 10.21 3.00
N GLY A 33 12.48 9.28 3.57
CA GLY A 33 12.34 8.88 4.98
C GLY A 33 11.09 8.04 5.30
N GLN A 34 10.31 7.63 4.30
CA GLN A 34 9.10 6.83 4.47
C GLN A 34 9.30 5.41 3.90
N PRO A 35 8.80 4.36 4.57
CA PRO A 35 8.80 3.03 3.99
C PRO A 35 7.79 2.97 2.85
N VAL A 36 8.23 2.54 1.68
CA VAL A 36 7.38 2.22 0.53
C VAL A 36 7.41 0.73 0.31
N TRP A 37 6.23 0.13 0.28
CA TRP A 37 6.04 -1.30 0.07
C TRP A 37 5.81 -1.59 -1.40
N PHE A 38 6.41 -2.68 -1.86
CA PHE A 38 6.19 -3.29 -3.15
C PHE A 38 5.78 -4.73 -2.89
N LEU A 39 4.49 -5.06 -3.01
CA LEU A 39 3.97 -6.41 -2.83
C LEU A 39 3.59 -6.99 -4.19
N ARG A 40 4.17 -8.13 -4.57
CA ARG A 40 3.72 -8.90 -5.74
C ARG A 40 2.63 -9.87 -5.30
N ARG A 41 1.37 -9.53 -5.52
CA ARG A 41 0.19 -10.32 -5.12
C ARG A 41 0.09 -11.61 -5.93
N THR A 42 -0.30 -12.69 -5.27
CA THR A 42 -0.69 -13.95 -5.92
C THR A 42 -2.09 -13.83 -6.54
N PRO A 43 -2.50 -14.75 -7.43
CA PRO A 43 -3.88 -14.80 -7.91
C PRO A 43 -4.91 -14.92 -6.76
N GLN A 44 -4.59 -15.65 -5.70
CA GLN A 44 -5.46 -15.80 -4.52
C GLN A 44 -5.57 -14.48 -3.74
N MET A 45 -4.47 -13.75 -3.58
CA MET A 45 -4.47 -12.40 -2.98
C MET A 45 -5.29 -11.41 -3.79
N LEU A 46 -5.33 -11.55 -5.12
CA LEU A 46 -6.16 -10.70 -5.97
C LEU A 46 -7.63 -11.08 -5.88
N ALA A 47 -7.94 -12.37 -5.86
CA ALA A 47 -9.31 -12.86 -5.72
C ALA A 47 -9.95 -12.40 -4.40
N SER A 48 -9.16 -12.31 -3.31
CA SER A 48 -9.69 -11.88 -2.01
C SER A 48 -10.14 -10.41 -1.99
N LEU A 49 -9.69 -9.57 -2.92
CA LEU A 49 -10.15 -8.17 -3.02
C LEU A 49 -11.63 -8.05 -3.40
N ASN A 50 -12.20 -9.07 -4.05
CA ASN A 50 -13.64 -9.16 -4.29
C ASN A 50 -14.41 -9.48 -3.01
N VAL A 51 -13.83 -10.32 -2.14
CA VAL A 51 -14.42 -10.69 -0.85
C VAL A 51 -14.42 -9.49 0.10
N THR A 52 -13.34 -8.70 0.13
CA THR A 52 -13.22 -7.54 1.03
C THR A 52 -13.90 -6.27 0.50
N GLN A 53 -14.36 -6.25 -0.76
CA GLN A 53 -14.86 -5.05 -1.44
C GLN A 53 -15.94 -4.29 -0.65
N SER A 54 -16.89 -5.00 -0.04
CA SER A 54 -17.98 -4.41 0.73
C SER A 54 -17.61 -4.10 2.19
N LEU A 55 -16.45 -4.58 2.65
CA LEU A 55 -15.99 -4.50 4.04
C LEU A 55 -15.07 -3.28 4.27
N VAL A 56 -14.49 -2.73 3.21
CA VAL A 56 -13.59 -1.57 3.28
C VAL A 56 -14.34 -0.23 3.36
N ALA A 57 -13.71 0.76 3.98
CA ALA A 57 -14.32 2.06 4.26
C ALA A 57 -14.36 3.00 3.04
N ASP A 58 -13.45 2.81 2.10
CA ASP A 58 -13.38 3.55 0.83
C ASP A 58 -12.99 2.63 -0.34
N PRO A 59 -13.93 1.82 -0.86
CA PRO A 59 -13.65 0.82 -1.89
C PRO A 59 -13.26 1.41 -3.25
N LEU A 60 -13.59 2.69 -3.50
CA LEU A 60 -13.33 3.40 -4.75
C LEU A 60 -12.17 4.40 -4.63
N SER A 61 -11.51 4.48 -3.47
CA SER A 61 -10.42 5.44 -3.20
C SER A 61 -10.81 6.91 -3.50
N LYS A 62 -12.02 7.31 -3.07
CA LYS A 62 -12.59 8.65 -3.30
C LYS A 62 -12.37 9.63 -2.15
N ARG A 63 -11.85 9.18 -1.00
CA ARG A 63 -11.50 10.08 0.11
C ARG A 63 -10.30 10.95 -0.26
N MET A 64 -10.26 12.14 0.33
CA MET A 64 -9.34 13.21 -0.06
C MET A 64 -8.32 13.58 1.02
N ALA A 65 -8.35 12.92 2.18
CA ALA A 65 -7.32 13.16 3.22
C ALA A 65 -5.96 12.67 2.74
N PHE A 66 -5.94 11.51 2.06
CA PHE A 66 -4.77 10.97 1.37
C PHE A 66 -5.14 10.63 -0.08
N PRO A 67 -5.21 11.63 -0.98
CA PRO A 67 -5.74 11.46 -2.33
C PRO A 67 -5.06 10.33 -3.10
N THR A 68 -5.86 9.41 -3.63
CA THR A 68 -5.36 8.34 -4.51
C THR A 68 -5.30 8.87 -5.96
N PRO A 69 -4.17 8.72 -6.67
CA PRO A 69 -4.05 9.14 -8.07
C PRO A 69 -5.14 8.50 -8.95
N ALA A 70 -5.61 9.22 -9.96
CA ALA A 70 -6.71 8.74 -10.82
C ALA A 70 -6.44 7.36 -11.45
N TRP A 71 -5.22 7.09 -11.88
CA TRP A 71 -4.81 5.78 -12.44
C TRP A 71 -4.81 4.65 -11.40
N ALA A 72 -4.80 4.97 -10.10
CA ALA A 72 -4.92 4.03 -8.99
C ALA A 72 -6.32 4.01 -8.35
N GLN A 73 -7.30 4.76 -8.88
CA GLN A 73 -8.71 4.70 -8.45
C GLN A 73 -9.40 3.47 -9.06
N ASN A 74 -8.88 2.31 -8.74
CA ASN A 74 -9.37 1.00 -9.14
C ASN A 74 -9.31 0.06 -7.92
N GLN A 75 -9.87 -1.15 -8.05
CA GLN A 75 -9.96 -2.09 -6.94
C GLN A 75 -8.58 -2.50 -6.37
N TRP A 76 -7.56 -2.58 -7.21
CA TRP A 76 -6.22 -3.05 -6.86
C TRP A 76 -5.27 -1.93 -6.41
N ARG A 77 -5.67 -0.66 -6.57
CA ARG A 77 -4.90 0.55 -6.21
C ARG A 77 -3.50 0.59 -6.80
N SER A 78 -3.38 0.22 -8.07
CA SER A 78 -2.10 0.11 -8.78
C SER A 78 -2.27 0.14 -10.30
N ILE A 79 -1.16 0.29 -11.02
CA ILE A 79 -1.16 0.24 -12.49
C ILE A 79 -1.33 -1.20 -12.98
N LYS A 80 -0.46 -2.11 -12.51
CA LYS A 80 -0.56 -3.55 -12.77
C LYS A 80 -1.20 -4.25 -11.57
N PRO A 81 -2.29 -5.03 -11.73
CA PRO A 81 -2.99 -5.65 -10.60
C PRO A 81 -2.09 -6.49 -9.71
N GLU A 82 -1.06 -7.14 -10.20
CA GLU A 82 -0.18 -7.97 -9.39
C GLU A 82 0.78 -7.17 -8.49
N PHE A 83 1.01 -5.87 -8.70
CA PHE A 83 1.96 -5.08 -7.90
C PHE A 83 1.27 -3.97 -7.11
N LEU A 84 1.14 -4.16 -5.79
CA LEU A 84 0.75 -3.08 -4.89
C LEU A 84 1.99 -2.24 -4.54
N VAL A 85 1.89 -0.92 -4.73
CA VAL A 85 2.91 0.05 -4.34
C VAL A 85 2.28 1.12 -3.46
N VAL A 86 2.63 1.17 -2.17
CA VAL A 86 2.04 2.10 -1.19
C VAL A 86 3.06 2.58 -0.18
N ILE A 87 2.82 3.77 0.38
CA ILE A 87 3.55 4.26 1.55
C ILE A 87 3.05 3.48 2.76
N GLY A 88 3.94 2.71 3.38
CA GLY A 88 3.69 1.81 4.51
C GLY A 88 3.51 2.53 5.84
N ILE A 89 2.74 3.62 5.87
CA ILE A 89 2.49 4.48 7.03
C ILE A 89 0.99 4.52 7.25
N CYS A 90 0.55 4.01 8.40
CA CYS A 90 -0.84 4.03 8.81
C CYS A 90 -1.37 5.47 8.85
N THR A 91 -2.50 5.70 8.20
CA THR A 91 -3.16 7.01 8.10
C THR A 91 -3.76 7.50 9.43
N HIS A 92 -3.75 6.67 10.48
CA HIS A 92 -4.17 7.10 11.82
C HIS A 92 -3.13 8.05 12.45
N LEU A 93 -2.01 7.50 12.93
CA LEU A 93 -0.97 8.25 13.66
C LEU A 93 0.45 7.85 13.23
N GLY A 94 0.61 7.30 12.02
CA GLY A 94 1.92 7.18 11.37
C GLY A 94 2.73 5.91 11.66
N CYS A 95 2.24 4.98 12.49
CA CYS A 95 2.90 3.67 12.66
C CYS A 95 2.94 2.89 11.34
N SER A 96 3.93 2.02 11.14
CA SER A 96 3.96 1.11 9.98
C SER A 96 3.15 -0.15 10.28
N PRO A 97 2.10 -0.48 9.50
CA PRO A 97 1.37 -1.74 9.68
C PRO A 97 2.25 -2.97 9.38
N VAL A 98 1.93 -4.09 10.03
CA VAL A 98 2.62 -5.38 9.87
C VAL A 98 1.89 -6.30 8.92
N ASP A 99 2.64 -7.18 8.25
CA ASP A 99 2.11 -8.13 7.28
C ASP A 99 1.30 -9.24 7.97
N ARG A 100 0.10 -9.50 7.46
CA ARG A 100 -0.81 -10.57 7.91
C ARG A 100 -1.39 -11.27 6.69
N PHE A 101 -0.53 -11.85 5.85
CA PHE A 101 -0.94 -12.38 4.55
C PHE A 101 -1.66 -13.73 4.60
N THR A 102 -1.44 -14.53 5.64
CA THR A 102 -2.09 -15.82 5.80
C THR A 102 -3.58 -15.62 6.05
N PRO A 103 -4.50 -16.26 5.29
CA PRO A 103 -5.92 -16.23 5.59
C PRO A 103 -6.27 -17.05 6.84
N GLY A 104 -7.44 -16.76 7.42
CA GLY A 104 -7.99 -17.45 8.59
C GLY A 104 -7.61 -16.81 9.91
N ALA A 105 -8.20 -17.37 10.98
CA ALA A 105 -8.13 -16.82 12.32
C ALA A 105 -6.69 -16.61 12.81
N GLN A 106 -6.43 -15.39 13.29
CA GLN A 106 -5.14 -14.98 13.83
C GLN A 106 -5.35 -14.07 15.05
N PRO A 107 -4.35 -13.97 15.96
CA PRO A 107 -4.42 -13.03 17.07
C PRO A 107 -4.69 -11.60 16.59
N SER A 108 -5.66 -10.95 17.22
CA SER A 108 -6.05 -9.55 16.95
C SER A 108 -6.59 -9.29 15.53
N LEU A 109 -7.15 -10.32 14.89
CA LEU A 109 -7.80 -10.23 13.57
C LEU A 109 -9.15 -10.99 13.57
N PRO A 110 -10.07 -10.66 12.64
CA PRO A 110 -11.28 -11.44 12.42
C PRO A 110 -11.00 -12.91 12.10
N SER A 111 -11.93 -13.80 12.43
CA SER A 111 -11.79 -15.24 12.18
C SER A 111 -11.80 -15.59 10.69
N ASP A 112 -12.46 -14.77 9.88
CA ASP A 112 -12.60 -14.88 8.42
C ASP A 112 -11.57 -14.03 7.67
N TRP A 113 -10.45 -13.68 8.31
CA TRP A 113 -9.40 -12.85 7.71
C TRP A 113 -8.95 -13.36 6.34
N GLN A 114 -8.93 -12.46 5.34
CA GLN A 114 -8.62 -12.79 3.95
C GLN A 114 -7.15 -12.54 3.56
N GLY A 115 -6.33 -12.09 4.52
CA GLY A 115 -5.00 -11.56 4.25
C GLY A 115 -4.99 -10.03 4.14
N GLY A 116 -3.89 -9.41 4.55
CA GLY A 116 -3.71 -7.96 4.48
C GLY A 116 -2.66 -7.46 5.45
N PHE A 117 -2.94 -6.33 6.10
CA PHE A 117 -2.03 -5.66 7.03
C PHE A 117 -2.76 -5.26 8.32
N LEU A 118 -2.05 -5.33 9.45
CA LEU A 118 -2.55 -4.91 10.76
C LEU A 118 -1.65 -3.80 11.31
N CYS A 119 -2.21 -2.67 11.70
CA CYS A 119 -1.48 -1.64 12.45
C CYS A 119 -1.59 -1.92 13.96
N PRO A 120 -0.53 -2.43 14.62
CA PRO A 120 -0.62 -2.89 16.00
C PRO A 120 -0.79 -1.75 17.01
N CYS A 121 -0.54 -0.50 16.62
CA CYS A 121 -0.61 0.65 17.52
C CYS A 121 -2.05 0.88 18.04
N HIS A 122 -3.05 0.77 17.16
CA HIS A 122 -4.45 1.04 17.49
C HIS A 122 -5.42 0.07 16.80
N GLY A 123 -4.92 -1.04 16.24
CA GLY A 123 -5.75 -2.10 15.65
C GLY A 123 -6.38 -1.79 14.30
N SER A 124 -5.87 -0.82 13.53
CA SER A 124 -6.40 -0.56 12.19
C SER A 124 -6.01 -1.67 11.22
N GLU A 125 -6.99 -2.26 10.56
CA GLU A 125 -6.83 -3.33 9.58
C GLU A 125 -6.91 -2.78 8.15
N PHE A 126 -6.11 -3.35 7.26
CA PHE A 126 -6.10 -3.03 5.84
C PHE A 126 -6.10 -4.30 5.01
N ASP A 127 -6.80 -4.31 3.88
CA ASP A 127 -6.80 -5.45 2.96
C ASP A 127 -5.53 -5.49 2.08
N LEU A 128 -5.45 -6.44 1.15
CA LEU A 128 -4.32 -6.61 0.22
C LEU A 128 -4.26 -5.56 -0.90
N ALA A 129 -5.14 -4.56 -0.93
CA ALA A 129 -4.99 -3.33 -1.70
C ALA A 129 -4.64 -2.13 -0.79
N ALA A 130 -4.30 -2.41 0.47
CA ALA A 130 -4.05 -1.44 1.53
C ALA A 130 -5.22 -0.48 1.76
N ARG A 131 -6.44 -0.98 1.56
CA ARG A 131 -7.67 -0.25 1.88
C ARG A 131 -8.07 -0.52 3.31
N VAL A 132 -8.39 0.52 4.05
CA VAL A 132 -8.77 0.39 5.45
C VAL A 132 -10.16 -0.26 5.57
N PHE A 133 -10.32 -1.18 6.51
CA PHE A 133 -11.63 -1.75 6.83
C PHE A 133 -12.56 -0.71 7.48
N LYS A 134 -13.89 -0.91 7.38
CA LYS A 134 -14.87 -0.07 8.07
C LYS A 134 -14.64 -0.09 9.58
N ASN A 135 -14.98 1.01 10.25
CA ASN A 135 -14.92 1.15 11.70
C ASN A 135 -13.50 1.01 12.32
N MET A 136 -12.46 1.21 11.52
CA MET A 136 -11.07 1.27 12.00
C MET A 136 -10.70 2.72 12.42
N PRO A 137 -9.77 2.90 13.38
CA PRO A 137 -9.27 4.24 13.75
C PRO A 137 -8.57 5.00 12.62
N ALA A 138 -7.92 4.28 11.70
CA ALA A 138 -7.35 4.86 10.50
C ALA A 138 -8.45 5.48 9.61
N PRO A 139 -8.36 6.79 9.29
CA PRO A 139 -9.40 7.49 8.56
C PRO A 139 -9.39 7.21 7.06
N ASP A 140 -8.34 6.61 6.51
CA ASP A 140 -8.18 6.45 5.05
C ASP A 140 -7.30 5.25 4.67
N ASN A 141 -7.33 4.89 3.38
CA ASN A 141 -6.45 3.89 2.78
C ASN A 141 -4.98 4.34 2.82
N LEU A 142 -4.01 3.41 2.79
CA LEU A 142 -2.60 3.79 2.75
C LEU A 142 -2.28 4.53 1.44
N SER A 143 -1.48 5.60 1.50
CA SER A 143 -1.18 6.45 0.34
C SER A 143 -0.49 5.68 -0.79
N VAL A 144 -0.92 5.91 -2.03
CA VAL A 144 -0.22 5.43 -3.23
C VAL A 144 0.77 6.53 -3.65
N PRO A 145 2.10 6.29 -3.63
CA PRO A 145 3.06 7.29 -4.08
C PRO A 145 3.01 7.44 -5.61
N PRO A 146 3.53 8.54 -6.17
CA PRO A 146 3.73 8.64 -7.62
C PRO A 146 4.79 7.62 -8.06
N TYR A 147 4.50 6.81 -9.08
CA TYR A 147 5.48 5.90 -9.68
C TYR A 147 5.07 5.51 -11.10
N HIS A 148 6.01 5.04 -11.92
CA HIS A 148 5.71 4.39 -13.19
C HIS A 148 6.69 3.25 -13.47
N TYR A 149 6.34 2.36 -14.40
CA TYR A 149 7.23 1.28 -14.83
C TYR A 149 8.23 1.82 -15.85
N ILE A 150 9.52 1.63 -15.60
CA ILE A 150 10.56 1.84 -16.61
C ILE A 150 10.54 0.68 -17.61
N ASN A 151 10.32 -0.53 -17.09
CA ASN A 151 10.10 -1.77 -17.83
C ASN A 151 9.41 -2.79 -16.91
N ASP A 152 9.26 -4.04 -17.34
CA ASP A 152 8.58 -5.09 -16.55
C ASP A 152 9.27 -5.48 -15.24
N ARG A 153 10.54 -5.12 -15.06
CA ARG A 153 11.37 -5.51 -13.93
C ARG A 153 11.73 -4.36 -13.00
N LYS A 154 11.39 -3.11 -13.38
CA LYS A 154 11.84 -1.91 -12.67
C LYS A 154 10.77 -0.81 -12.64
N ILE A 155 10.62 -0.19 -11.47
CA ILE A 155 9.74 0.96 -11.23
C ILE A 155 10.58 2.20 -10.93
N LEU A 156 10.22 3.36 -11.49
CA LEU A 156 10.67 4.66 -10.99
C LEU A 156 9.66 5.15 -9.95
N LEU A 157 10.08 5.21 -8.70
CA LEU A 157 9.30 5.73 -7.57
C LEU A 157 9.60 7.21 -7.35
N GLY A 158 8.58 8.03 -7.16
CA GLY A 158 8.68 9.46 -6.86
C GLY A 158 8.32 10.40 -8.00
N GLU A 159 8.02 9.85 -9.18
CA GLU A 159 7.57 10.58 -10.37
C GLU A 159 6.56 9.74 -11.15
N TYR A 160 5.44 10.36 -11.54
CA TYR A 160 4.48 9.77 -12.47
C TYR A 160 4.56 10.52 -13.79
N LYS A 161 4.94 9.83 -14.87
CA LYS A 161 4.76 10.34 -16.23
C LYS A 161 3.44 9.80 -16.75
N ALA A 162 2.54 10.72 -17.10
CA ALA A 162 1.23 10.44 -17.68
C ALA A 162 1.35 9.82 -19.07
#